data_AF-G3XUU0-F1
#
_entry.id   AF-G3XUU0-F1
#
_cell.length_a   1.000
_cell.length_b   1.000
_cell.length_c   1.000
_cell.angle_alpha   90.00
_cell.angle_beta   90.00
_cell.angle_gamma   90.00
#
_symmetry.space_group_name_H-M   'P 1'
#
loop_
_entity.id
_entity.type
_entity.pdbx_description
1 polymer ?
#
loop_
_entity_poly.entity_id
_entity_poly.type
_entity_poly.pdbx_seq_one_letter_code
_entity_poly.pdbx_strand_id
1 'polypeptide(L)' 'WQPDAEVTKCPICGTTFSFWYRKHHCRKCGRVVCASCSPHRITIPRQFIVRD' A
#
# COMPACT_ATOMS: atom_id res chain seq x y z
N TRP A 1 7.83 -6.52 -2.58
CA TRP A 1 6.48 -6.22 -2.00
C TRP A 1 6.56 -6.30 -0.48
N GLN A 2 5.92 -5.41 0.31
CA GLN A 2 5.95 -5.49 1.78
C GLN A 2 4.96 -6.55 2.31
N PRO A 3 5.37 -7.44 3.22
CA PRO A 3 4.47 -8.43 3.82
C PRO A 3 3.35 -7.78 4.65
N ASP A 4 2.11 -8.22 4.44
CA ASP A 4 0.95 -7.70 5.16
C ASP A 4 1.05 -7.92 6.67
N ALA A 5 1.63 -9.04 7.10
CA ALA A 5 1.77 -9.38 8.51
C ALA A 5 2.60 -8.37 9.31
N GLU A 6 3.52 -7.65 8.65
CA GLU A 6 4.39 -6.64 9.29
C GLU A 6 3.69 -5.30 9.52
N VAL A 7 2.48 -5.10 8.96
CA VAL A 7 1.82 -3.79 8.97
C VAL A 7 0.43 -3.89 9.59
N THR A 8 0.27 -3.33 10.78
CA THR A 8 -1.00 -3.28 11.52
C THR A 8 -1.73 -1.93 11.36
N LYS A 9 -1.00 -0.86 11.04
CA LYS A 9 -1.51 0.51 10.86
C LYS A 9 -0.97 1.12 9.58
N CYS A 10 -1.75 2.02 8.97
CA CYS A 10 -1.25 2.80 7.83
C CYS A 10 -0.07 3.67 8.29
N PRO A 11 1.09 3.61 7.64
CA PRO A 11 2.27 4.37 8.06
C PRO A 11 2.14 5.88 7.78
N ILE A 12 1.09 6.31 7.07
CA ILE A 12 0.86 7.71 6.70
C ILE A 12 -0.14 8.36 7.68
N CYS A 13 -1.30 7.73 7.90
CA CYS A 13 -2.37 8.30 8.74
C CYS A 13 -2.58 7.59 10.08
N GLY A 14 -1.90 6.47 10.35
CA GLY A 14 -2.01 5.73 11.60
C GLY A 14 -3.27 4.86 11.77
N THR A 15 -4.21 4.88 10.81
CA THR A 15 -5.43 4.05 10.86
C THR A 15 -5.09 2.57 10.95
N THR A 16 -5.66 1.88 11.94
CA THR A 16 -5.52 0.43 12.09
C THR A 16 -6.23 -0.29 10.96
N PHE A 17 -5.54 -1.21 10.30
CA PHE A 17 -6.13 -2.06 9.29
C PHE A 17 -7.07 -3.09 9.92
N SER A 18 -8.19 -3.35 9.25
CA SER A 18 -9.22 -4.28 9.69
C SER A 18 -9.93 -4.86 8.46
N PHE A 19 -10.97 -5.68 8.69
CA PHE A 19 -11.79 -6.19 7.59
C PHE A 19 -12.41 -5.05 6.74
N TRP A 20 -12.78 -3.94 7.39
CA TRP A 20 -13.36 -2.76 6.76
C TRP A 20 -12.31 -1.78 6.24
N TYR A 21 -11.17 -1.65 6.94
CA TYR A 21 -10.04 -0.83 6.52
C TYR A 21 -8.94 -1.72 5.94
N ARG A 22 -9.01 -1.97 4.63
CA ARG A 22 -8.13 -2.90 3.94
C ARG A 22 -6.75 -2.30 3.64
N LYS A 23 -5.77 -3.20 3.51
CA LYS A 23 -4.39 -2.91 3.08
C LYS A 23 -4.33 -2.76 1.56
N HIS A 24 -3.51 -1.82 1.11
CA HIS A 24 -3.20 -1.61 -0.31
C HIS A 24 -1.71 -1.43 -0.48
N HIS A 25 -1.13 -2.05 -1.50
CA HIS A 25 0.28 -1.88 -1.77
C HIS A 25 0.50 -0.87 -2.89
N CYS A 26 1.40 0.07 -2.63
CA CYS A 26 1.87 0.97 -3.67
C CYS A 26 2.67 0.18 -4.71
N ARG A 27 2.22 0.16 -5.96
CA ARG A 27 2.92 -0.56 -7.04
C ARG A 27 4.30 0.00 -7.39
N LYS A 28 4.59 1.25 -7.00
CA LYS A 28 5.91 1.89 -7.21
C LYS A 28 6.95 1.46 -6.18
N CYS A 29 6.59 1.44 -4.90
CA CYS A 29 7.54 1.21 -3.80
C CYS A 29 7.27 -0.04 -2.95
N GLY A 30 6.15 -0.73 -3.17
CA GLY A 30 5.78 -1.97 -2.49
C GLY A 30 5.25 -1.84 -1.07
N ARG A 31 5.19 -0.63 -0.50
CA ARG A 31 4.69 -0.40 0.88
C ARG A 31 3.19 -0.57 1.01
N VAL A 32 2.75 -1.05 2.18
CA VAL A 32 1.33 -1.13 2.57
C VAL A 32 0.82 0.23 3.06
N VAL A 33 -0.30 0.69 2.52
CA VAL A 33 -1.00 1.95 2.83
C VAL A 33 -2.52 1.74 2.80
N CYS A 34 -3.31 2.68 3.32
CA CYS A 34 -4.77 2.65 3.18
C CYS A 34 -5.22 3.30 1.87
N ALA A 35 -6.48 3.08 1.47
CA ALA A 35 -7.05 3.66 0.26
C ALA A 35 -6.99 5.19 0.25
N SER A 36 -7.30 5.83 1.39
CA SER A 36 -7.32 7.29 1.52
C SER A 36 -5.94 7.93 1.36
N CYS A 37 -4.87 7.21 1.73
CA CYS A 37 -3.49 7.70 1.57
C CYS A 37 -2.85 7.30 0.23
N SER A 38 -3.55 6.52 -0.60
CA SER A 38 -3.16 6.23 -1.98
C SER A 38 -4.40 6.28 -2.91
N PRO A 39 -5.06 7.44 -3.03
CA PRO A 39 -6.32 7.56 -3.76
C PRO A 39 -6.13 7.47 -5.28
N HIS A 40 -4.94 7.81 -5.78
CA HIS A 40 -4.67 7.88 -7.21
C HIS A 40 -4.25 6.52 -7.77
N ARG A 41 -4.76 6.22 -8.97
CA ARG A 41 -4.36 5.08 -9.77
C ARG A 41 -3.78 5.58 -11.07
N ILE A 42 -2.60 5.09 -11.42
CA ILE A 42 -1.92 5.38 -12.69
C ILE A 42 -1.33 4.11 -13.25
N THR A 43 -1.17 4.06 -14.57
CA THR A 43 -0.35 3.03 -15.21
C THR A 43 1.11 3.34 -14.93
N ILE A 44 1.78 2.46 -14.21
CA ILE A 44 3.21 2.60 -13.92
C ILE A 44 3.99 1.88 -15.02
N PRO A 45 4.94 2.55 -15.70
CA PRO A 45 5.85 1.88 -16.63
C PRO A 45 6.55 0.71 -15.94
N ARG A 46 6.70 -0.42 -16.62
CA ARG A 46 7.22 -1.68 -16.03
C ARG A 46 8.54 -1.52 -15.26
N GLN A 47 9.41 -0.61 -15.71
CA GLN A 47 10.69 -0.31 -15.06
C GLN A 47 10.58 0.30 -13.65
N PHE A 48 9.43 0.88 -13.32
CA PHE A 48 9.18 1.53 -12.02
C PHE A 48 8.23 0.73 -11.12
N ILE A 49 7.78 -0.45 -11.55
CA ILE A 49 6.98 -1.34 -10.71
C ILE A 49 7.94 -2.08 -9.78
N VAL A 50 7.60 -2.14 -8.49
CA VAL A 50 8.33 -2.96 -7.52
C VAL A 50 8.36 -4.41 -8.04
N ARG A 51 9.56 -4.97 -8.22
CA ARG A 51 9.74 -6.39 -8.54
C ARG A 51 9.80 -7.17 -7.23
N ASP A 52 9.25 -8.37 -7.26
CA ASP A 52 9.26 -9.28 -6.11
C ASP A 52 10.67 -9.84 -5.87
#